data_AF-A0A328U0F5-F1
#
_entry.id   AF-A0A328U0F5-F1
#
_cell.length_a   1.000
_cell.length_b   1.000
_cell.length_c   1.000
_cell.angle_alpha   90.00
_cell.angle_beta   90.00
_cell.angle_gamma   90.00
#
_symmetry.space_group_name_H-M   'P 1'
#
loop_
_entity.id
_entity.type
_entity.pdbx_description
1 polymer ?
#
loop_
_entity_poly.entity_id
_entity_poly.type
_entity_poly.pdbx_seq_one_letter_code
_entity_poly.pdbx_strand_id
1 'polypeptide(L)'
;MAIVQLTSTNPRFSFLIKKNPETGMLLRAIRKGMAYGWYGDEQTFNVYFKDADNEISFKQHESESFEYLNVSRYNTPILPLNVINEFFSAPLKAQNELDTEGCRHTFYINMIHIEMMRYIEFFQKHLKDYSFQTEHLAYKSYSLSITTSRSIYELLHVVCVLCLFLSMFGEEYIDISDSILDKYMKSLNVIDAPFYIRSLFVRNFLSSRERFNKYKVEAESTSRYDIRFDFGGTAFQRRSYIGNALRFNKAIVDIGCGEGYYALPFAGKLEHSYYAIDLNEESLEVVKRKAETKQVENIALFGSVDHFLDAYNGEAVDVILTEVIEHMPEEEAARLIRQICRNIAFDRLIITTPNADFNVYYELSGFRHDDHKWEMGSNAFQRWFRAVIEEEPLDVQYIAVGDGVDGVQTTQGAIVQRRGA
;
A
#
# COMPACT_ATOMS: atom_id res chain seq x y z
N MET A 1 12.54 12.30 -32.01
CA MET A 1 12.04 11.11 -31.29
C MET A 1 10.80 11.53 -30.51
N ALA A 2 9.73 10.74 -30.54
CA ALA A 2 8.55 10.98 -29.70
C ALA A 2 8.87 10.60 -28.24
N ILE A 3 8.21 11.25 -27.27
CA ILE A 3 8.32 10.86 -25.85
C ILE A 3 7.21 9.86 -25.49
N VAL A 4 6.04 10.00 -26.12
CA VAL A 4 4.90 9.09 -25.96
C VAL A 4 4.38 8.69 -27.34
N GLN A 5 3.97 7.43 -27.49
CA GLN A 5 3.26 6.93 -28.67
C GLN A 5 2.03 6.15 -28.22
N LEU A 6 0.89 6.38 -28.89
CA LEU A 6 -0.29 5.54 -28.79
C LEU A 6 -0.49 4.84 -30.13
N THR A 7 -0.43 3.52 -30.11
CA THR A 7 -0.61 2.67 -31.29
C THR A 7 -1.86 1.82 -31.16
N SER A 8 -2.59 1.65 -32.25
CA SER A 8 -3.77 0.81 -32.31
C SER A 8 -3.93 0.13 -33.66
N THR A 9 -4.23 -1.16 -33.62
CA THR A 9 -4.64 -1.94 -34.80
C THR A 9 -6.11 -1.72 -35.19
N ASN A 10 -6.87 -0.93 -34.43
CA ASN A 10 -8.27 -0.63 -34.73
C ASN A 10 -8.36 0.27 -35.99
N PRO A 11 -9.10 -0.12 -37.04
CA PRO A 11 -9.19 0.65 -38.29
C PRO A 11 -9.86 2.03 -38.11
N ARG A 12 -10.51 2.28 -36.96
CA ARG A 12 -11.12 3.56 -36.60
C ARG A 12 -10.29 4.34 -35.58
N PHE A 13 -9.01 4.02 -35.40
CA PHE A 13 -8.12 4.63 -34.40
C PHE A 13 -8.20 6.16 -34.38
N SER A 14 -8.07 6.82 -35.53
CA SER A 14 -8.12 8.28 -35.65
C SER A 14 -9.44 8.89 -35.17
N PHE A 15 -10.55 8.22 -35.48
CA PHE A 15 -11.88 8.61 -35.02
C PHE A 15 -12.04 8.42 -33.50
N LEU A 16 -11.47 7.36 -32.93
CA LEU A 16 -11.52 7.07 -31.50
C LEU A 16 -10.77 8.14 -30.70
N ILE A 17 -9.55 8.50 -31.12
CA ILE A 17 -8.75 9.51 -30.40
C ILE A 17 -9.10 10.97 -30.77
N LYS A 18 -10.06 11.16 -31.69
CA LYS A 18 -10.50 12.47 -32.20
C LYS A 18 -9.33 13.31 -32.73
N LYS A 19 -8.53 12.71 -33.61
CA LYS A 19 -7.41 13.38 -34.30
C LYS A 19 -7.51 13.07 -35.79
N ASN A 20 -7.51 14.09 -36.63
CA ASN A 20 -7.58 13.91 -38.07
C ASN A 20 -6.14 13.79 -38.64
N PRO A 21 -5.80 12.68 -39.33
CA PRO A 21 -4.48 12.51 -39.96
C PRO A 21 -4.10 13.62 -40.95
N GLU A 22 -5.08 14.27 -41.58
CA GLU A 22 -4.85 15.31 -42.58
C GLU A 22 -4.50 16.68 -41.97
N THR A 23 -4.70 16.87 -40.66
CA THR A 23 -4.48 18.17 -40.01
C THR A 23 -2.98 18.48 -39.81
N GLY A 24 -2.10 17.51 -40.01
CA GLY A 24 -0.67 17.66 -39.76
C GLY A 24 -0.36 17.71 -38.25
N MET A 25 0.62 18.53 -37.87
CA MET A 25 1.09 18.60 -36.48
C MET A 25 0.18 19.43 -35.59
N LEU A 26 -0.18 18.87 -34.43
CA LEU A 26 -1.04 19.50 -33.42
C LEU A 26 -0.20 20.01 -32.25
N LEU A 27 -0.35 21.29 -31.92
CA LEU A 27 0.38 21.92 -30.81
C LEU A 27 -0.54 22.09 -29.59
N ARG A 28 -0.02 21.75 -28.40
CA ARG A 28 -0.68 21.93 -27.11
C ARG A 28 0.33 22.40 -26.08
N ALA A 29 0.00 23.45 -25.33
CA ALA A 29 0.81 23.84 -24.18
C ALA A 29 0.65 22.80 -23.07
N ILE A 30 1.76 22.33 -22.51
CA ILE A 30 1.77 21.47 -21.32
C ILE A 30 2.65 22.17 -20.28
N ARG A 31 2.03 22.61 -19.19
CA ARG A 31 2.70 23.38 -18.13
C ARG A 31 3.45 24.58 -18.73
N LYS A 32 4.78 24.60 -18.68
CA LYS A 32 5.61 25.69 -19.25
C LYS A 32 6.16 25.36 -20.65
N GLY A 33 6.05 24.11 -21.08
CA GLY A 33 6.52 23.65 -22.38
C GLY A 33 5.44 23.56 -23.45
N MET A 34 5.87 23.09 -24.62
CA MET A 34 5.01 22.83 -25.77
C MET A 34 5.10 21.36 -26.18
N ALA A 35 3.95 20.74 -26.40
CA ALA A 35 3.82 19.40 -26.93
C ALA A 35 3.33 19.42 -28.38
N TYR A 36 3.86 18.50 -29.18
CA TYR A 36 3.67 18.36 -30.61
C TYR A 36 3.15 16.95 -30.88
N GLY A 37 1.92 16.84 -31.34
CA GLY A 37 1.27 15.58 -31.69
C GLY A 37 1.18 15.39 -33.20
N TRP A 38 1.48 14.21 -33.72
CA TRP A 38 1.37 13.91 -35.15
C TRP A 38 1.19 12.41 -35.40
N TYR A 39 0.65 12.05 -36.57
CA TYR A 39 0.63 10.66 -37.02
C TYR A 39 1.98 10.27 -37.61
N GLY A 40 2.57 9.17 -37.11
CA GLY A 40 3.75 8.55 -37.74
C GLY A 40 3.37 7.65 -38.91
N ASP A 41 2.23 6.97 -38.77
CA ASP A 41 1.56 6.14 -39.75
C ASP A 41 0.05 6.10 -39.41
N GLU A 42 -0.75 5.30 -40.12
CA GLU A 42 -2.20 5.21 -39.91
C GLU A 42 -2.61 4.66 -38.53
N GLN A 43 -1.70 3.95 -37.85
CA GLN A 43 -1.96 3.23 -36.60
C GLN A 43 -1.28 3.86 -35.39
N THR A 44 -0.37 4.82 -35.58
CA THR A 44 0.48 5.36 -34.52
C THR A 44 0.37 6.89 -34.43
N PHE A 45 -0.08 7.37 -33.28
CA PHE A 45 -0.08 8.78 -32.93
C PHE A 45 1.07 9.07 -31.95
N ASN A 46 1.96 9.97 -32.35
CA ASN A 46 3.15 10.36 -31.61
C ASN A 46 2.91 11.66 -30.86
N VAL A 47 3.51 11.80 -29.69
CA VAL A 47 3.61 13.06 -28.95
C VAL A 47 5.05 13.29 -28.52
N TYR A 48 5.59 14.45 -28.88
CA TYR A 48 6.88 14.96 -28.40
C TYR A 48 6.62 16.18 -27.52
N PHE A 49 7.32 16.27 -26.39
CA PHE A 49 7.25 17.43 -25.52
C PHE A 49 8.62 18.12 -25.47
N LYS A 50 8.61 19.44 -25.65
CA LYS A 50 9.77 20.30 -25.43
C LYS A 50 9.43 21.26 -24.29
N ASP A 51 10.12 21.12 -23.17
CA ASP A 51 9.98 22.08 -22.07
C ASP A 51 10.51 23.47 -22.45
N ALA A 52 10.13 24.51 -21.71
CA ALA A 52 10.65 25.85 -21.90
C ALA A 52 12.19 25.89 -21.80
N ASP A 53 12.80 26.86 -22.48
CA ASP A 53 14.26 27.01 -22.45
C ASP A 53 14.74 27.61 -21.10
N ASN A 54 13.92 28.46 -20.46
CA ASN A 54 14.26 29.19 -19.23
C ASN A 54 13.26 29.01 -18.07
N GLU A 55 12.29 28.09 -18.19
CA GLU A 55 11.34 27.76 -17.11
C GLU A 55 11.31 26.24 -16.89
N ILE A 56 10.82 25.81 -15.72
CA ILE A 56 10.73 24.39 -15.35
C ILE A 56 9.25 23.97 -15.30
N SER A 57 8.87 22.98 -16.11
CA SER A 57 7.53 22.38 -16.01
C SER A 57 7.39 21.45 -14.81
N PHE A 58 8.41 20.64 -14.54
CA PHE A 58 8.38 19.56 -13.56
C PHE A 58 9.40 19.84 -12.45
N LYS A 59 8.95 20.60 -11.46
CA LYS A 59 9.77 21.07 -10.34
C LYS A 59 9.92 19.96 -9.30
N GLN A 60 11.10 19.89 -8.67
CA GLN A 60 11.32 19.04 -7.50
C GLN A 60 10.70 19.69 -6.25
N HIS A 61 10.76 21.02 -6.18
CA HIS A 61 10.18 21.81 -5.10
C HIS A 61 9.23 22.88 -5.62
N GLU A 62 8.14 23.16 -4.90
CA GLU A 62 7.10 24.11 -5.35
C GLU A 62 7.68 25.51 -5.69
N SER A 63 8.62 25.98 -4.86
CA SER A 63 9.28 27.29 -4.98
C SER A 63 10.38 27.34 -6.03
N GLU A 64 10.70 26.23 -6.69
CA GLU A 64 11.80 26.18 -7.65
C GLU A 64 11.48 26.99 -8.91
N SER A 65 12.41 27.84 -9.34
CA SER A 65 12.22 28.72 -10.50
C SER A 65 13.29 28.54 -11.58
N PHE A 66 14.41 27.91 -11.26
CA PHE A 66 15.51 27.68 -12.19
C PHE A 66 16.40 26.52 -11.72
N GLU A 67 16.74 25.62 -12.64
CA GLU A 67 17.56 24.44 -12.38
C GLU A 67 18.28 24.07 -13.69
N TYR A 68 19.61 24.06 -13.64
CA TYR A 68 20.45 23.89 -14.82
C TYR A 68 20.44 22.45 -15.37
N LEU A 69 20.15 21.45 -14.53
CA LEU A 69 20.19 20.01 -14.85
C LEU A 69 18.89 19.29 -14.45
N ASN A 70 17.73 19.91 -14.70
CA ASN A 70 16.45 19.24 -14.49
C ASN A 70 16.25 18.13 -15.54
N VAL A 71 16.51 16.88 -15.16
CA VAL A 71 16.33 15.70 -16.03
C VAL A 71 14.86 15.29 -16.16
N SER A 72 14.01 15.68 -15.20
CA SER A 72 12.57 15.39 -15.16
C SER A 72 11.84 15.86 -16.41
N ARG A 73 12.32 16.91 -17.09
CA ARG A 73 11.78 17.35 -18.38
C ARG A 73 11.79 16.28 -19.48
N TYR A 74 12.55 15.18 -19.31
CA TYR A 74 12.66 14.10 -20.29
C TYR A 74 12.02 12.78 -19.86
N ASN A 75 11.94 12.48 -18.56
CA ASN A 75 11.55 11.17 -18.05
C ASN A 75 10.52 11.20 -16.90
N THR A 76 9.99 12.36 -16.53
CA THR A 76 9.03 12.42 -15.42
C THR A 76 7.78 11.55 -15.68
N PRO A 77 7.32 10.75 -14.70
CA PRO A 77 6.08 9.97 -14.83
C PRO A 77 4.81 10.84 -14.90
N ILE A 78 4.93 12.15 -14.60
CA ILE A 78 3.84 13.12 -14.69
C ILE A 78 3.51 13.48 -16.15
N LEU A 79 4.51 13.49 -17.04
CA LEU A 79 4.34 13.92 -18.42
C LEU A 79 3.33 13.05 -19.18
N PRO A 80 3.37 11.70 -19.11
CA PRO A 80 2.31 10.85 -19.66
C PRO A 80 0.90 11.24 -19.20
N LEU A 81 0.71 11.59 -17.93
CA LEU A 81 -0.58 12.04 -17.39
C LEU A 81 -1.05 13.34 -18.05
N ASN A 82 -0.14 14.28 -18.27
CA ASN A 82 -0.42 15.54 -18.96
C ASN A 82 -0.70 15.33 -20.46
N VAL A 83 0.07 14.47 -21.12
CA VAL A 83 -0.16 14.10 -22.53
C VAL A 83 -1.53 13.46 -22.71
N ILE A 84 -1.92 12.55 -21.81
CA ILE A 84 -3.25 11.93 -21.84
C ILE A 84 -4.35 12.98 -21.70
N ASN A 85 -4.21 13.96 -20.80
CA ASN A 85 -5.19 15.04 -20.66
C ASN A 85 -5.29 15.93 -21.90
N GLU A 86 -4.17 16.30 -22.52
CA GLU A 86 -4.17 17.26 -23.63
C GLU A 86 -4.52 16.64 -24.98
N PHE A 87 -4.00 15.43 -25.26
CA PHE A 87 -4.17 14.78 -26.56
C PHE A 87 -5.26 13.71 -26.54
N PHE A 88 -5.48 13.05 -25.42
CA PHE A 88 -6.34 11.86 -25.32
C PHE A 88 -7.50 12.03 -24.31
N SER A 89 -7.89 13.27 -23.98
CA SER A 89 -9.00 13.50 -23.04
C SER A 89 -10.35 13.00 -23.54
N ALA A 90 -10.60 13.04 -24.85
CA ALA A 90 -11.83 12.52 -25.43
C ALA A 90 -11.99 11.01 -25.18
N PRO A 91 -11.06 10.14 -25.62
CA PRO A 91 -11.15 8.71 -25.34
C PRO A 91 -10.99 8.37 -23.85
N LEU A 92 -10.35 9.21 -23.02
CA LEU A 92 -10.29 9.00 -21.55
C LEU A 92 -11.61 9.32 -20.83
N LYS A 93 -12.43 10.24 -21.35
CA LYS A 93 -13.64 10.69 -20.63
C LYS A 93 -14.77 9.68 -20.71
N ALA A 94 -14.94 9.05 -21.87
CA ALA A 94 -16.00 8.10 -22.12
C ALA A 94 -15.56 7.07 -23.17
N GLN A 95 -15.90 5.81 -22.92
CA GLN A 95 -15.71 4.74 -23.91
C GLN A 95 -16.59 5.00 -25.13
N ASN A 96 -16.04 4.78 -26.32
CA ASN A 96 -16.81 4.79 -27.55
C ASN A 96 -17.33 3.37 -27.85
N GLU A 97 -18.52 3.26 -28.43
CA GLU A 97 -19.11 1.95 -28.82
C GLU A 97 -18.24 1.18 -29.83
N LEU A 98 -17.41 1.88 -30.60
CA LEU A 98 -16.46 1.29 -31.56
C LEU A 98 -15.10 0.94 -30.94
N ASP A 99 -14.89 1.27 -29.66
CA ASP A 99 -13.69 0.94 -28.88
C ASP A 99 -13.91 -0.39 -28.15
N THR A 100 -13.99 -1.45 -28.95
CA THR A 100 -14.30 -2.81 -28.51
C THR A 100 -13.03 -3.66 -28.36
N GLU A 101 -13.16 -4.76 -27.61
CA GLU A 101 -12.10 -5.76 -27.46
C GLU A 101 -11.72 -6.42 -28.79
N GLY A 102 -10.49 -6.96 -28.83
CA GLY A 102 -9.96 -7.75 -29.95
C GLY A 102 -8.99 -7.00 -30.86
N CYS A 103 -8.92 -5.67 -30.76
CA CYS A 103 -7.84 -4.89 -31.35
C CYS A 103 -6.67 -4.80 -30.36
N ARG A 104 -5.45 -4.89 -30.86
CA ARG A 104 -4.24 -4.63 -30.06
C ARG A 104 -4.01 -3.12 -29.94
N HIS A 105 -3.81 -2.66 -28.71
CA HIS A 105 -3.49 -1.27 -28.37
C HIS A 105 -2.23 -1.21 -27.52
N THR A 106 -1.35 -0.25 -27.79
CA THR A 106 -0.10 -0.06 -27.04
C THR A 106 0.10 1.41 -26.71
N PHE A 107 0.34 1.70 -25.44
CA PHE A 107 0.84 2.99 -24.98
C PHE A 107 2.33 2.84 -24.67
N TYR A 108 3.17 3.50 -25.46
CA TYR A 108 4.62 3.46 -25.32
C TYR A 108 5.14 4.79 -24.78
N ILE A 109 6.05 4.71 -23.81
CA ILE A 109 6.75 5.83 -23.22
C ILE A 109 8.23 5.60 -23.45
N ASN A 110 8.85 6.49 -24.24
CA ASN A 110 10.24 6.35 -24.67
C ASN A 110 11.21 6.37 -23.50
N MET A 111 10.95 7.21 -22.49
CA MET A 111 11.76 7.30 -21.28
C MET A 111 10.89 7.73 -20.11
N ILE A 112 10.92 6.97 -19.02
CA ILE A 112 10.20 7.22 -17.77
C ILE A 112 11.06 6.85 -16.57
N HIS A 113 11.05 7.68 -15.53
CA HIS A 113 11.69 7.40 -14.25
C HIS A 113 10.88 6.37 -13.47
N ILE A 114 11.50 5.28 -13.06
CA ILE A 114 10.88 4.24 -12.25
C ILE A 114 11.75 4.03 -11.03
N GLU A 115 11.35 4.67 -9.92
CA GLU A 115 12.06 4.55 -8.64
C GLU A 115 11.99 3.12 -8.08
N MET A 116 10.83 2.47 -8.25
CA MET A 116 10.54 1.17 -7.65
C MET A 116 9.91 0.24 -8.69
N MET A 117 10.73 -0.59 -9.34
CA MET A 117 10.31 -1.55 -10.37
C MET A 117 9.18 -2.49 -9.93
N ARG A 118 9.12 -2.82 -8.63
CA ARG A 118 8.05 -3.66 -8.06
C ARG A 118 6.63 -3.19 -8.41
N TYR A 119 6.39 -1.89 -8.62
CA TYR A 119 5.06 -1.42 -9.03
C TYR A 119 4.69 -1.89 -10.45
N ILE A 120 5.65 -1.95 -11.37
CA ILE A 120 5.42 -2.54 -12.70
C ILE A 120 5.07 -4.02 -12.55
N GLU A 121 5.84 -4.73 -11.73
CA GLU A 121 5.63 -6.16 -11.47
C GLU A 121 4.24 -6.41 -10.86
N PHE A 122 3.82 -5.62 -9.88
CA PHE A 122 2.51 -5.74 -9.26
C PHE A 122 1.38 -5.45 -10.25
N PHE A 123 1.49 -4.42 -11.08
CA PHE A 123 0.49 -4.16 -12.12
C PHE A 123 0.39 -5.31 -13.11
N GLN A 124 1.54 -5.84 -13.57
CA GLN A 124 1.57 -7.01 -14.44
C GLN A 124 0.99 -8.26 -13.77
N LYS A 125 1.28 -8.45 -12.49
CA LYS A 125 0.71 -9.53 -11.70
C LYS A 125 -0.81 -9.41 -11.66
N HIS A 126 -1.32 -8.25 -11.29
CA HIS A 126 -2.73 -8.08 -10.97
C HIS A 126 -3.64 -7.78 -12.18
N LEU A 127 -3.11 -7.27 -13.28
CA LEU A 127 -3.86 -6.94 -14.49
C LEU A 127 -3.49 -7.89 -15.63
N LYS A 128 -4.03 -9.12 -15.58
CA LYS A 128 -3.67 -10.23 -16.49
C LYS A 128 -3.95 -9.96 -17.98
N ASP A 129 -4.87 -9.05 -18.30
CA ASP A 129 -5.19 -8.67 -19.69
C ASP A 129 -4.23 -7.63 -20.28
N TYR A 130 -3.19 -7.26 -19.53
CA TYR A 130 -2.23 -6.23 -19.88
C TYR A 130 -0.81 -6.80 -19.79
N SER A 131 0.04 -6.44 -20.74
CA SER A 131 1.47 -6.74 -20.67
C SER A 131 2.26 -5.45 -20.45
N PHE A 132 3.22 -5.48 -19.52
CA PHE A 132 4.07 -4.36 -19.17
C PHE A 132 5.51 -4.72 -19.53
N GLN A 133 6.08 -4.07 -20.52
CA GLN A 133 7.45 -4.32 -20.96
C GLN A 133 8.30 -3.10 -20.67
N THR A 134 9.40 -3.32 -19.96
CA THR A 134 10.37 -2.27 -19.63
C THR A 134 11.74 -2.61 -20.19
N GLU A 135 12.42 -1.60 -20.74
CA GLU A 135 13.82 -1.69 -21.14
C GLU A 135 14.61 -0.66 -20.35
N HIS A 136 15.65 -1.09 -19.62
CA HIS A 136 16.52 -0.16 -18.89
C HIS A 136 17.38 0.63 -19.88
N LEU A 137 17.31 1.96 -19.80
CA LEU A 137 18.08 2.85 -20.68
C LEU A 137 19.30 3.40 -19.95
N ALA A 138 19.08 4.09 -18.83
CA ALA A 138 20.14 4.69 -18.04
C ALA A 138 19.62 5.06 -16.65
N TYR A 139 20.39 4.75 -15.61
CA TYR A 139 19.95 4.93 -14.22
C TYR A 139 18.50 4.41 -14.04
N LYS A 140 17.71 4.99 -13.15
CA LYS A 140 16.29 4.64 -12.95
C LYS A 140 15.38 5.07 -14.12
N SER A 141 15.91 5.29 -15.32
CA SER A 141 15.14 5.61 -16.53
C SER A 141 14.99 4.40 -17.43
N TYR A 142 13.75 4.12 -17.81
CA TYR A 142 13.36 2.97 -18.61
C TYR A 142 12.51 3.42 -19.79
N SER A 143 12.49 2.67 -20.89
CA SER A 143 11.34 2.70 -21.79
C SER A 143 10.24 1.81 -21.21
N LEU A 144 8.97 2.15 -21.45
CA LEU A 144 7.81 1.40 -20.93
C LEU A 144 6.75 1.24 -22.02
N SER A 145 6.39 0.00 -22.32
CA SER A 145 5.25 -0.36 -23.17
C SER A 145 4.16 -1.02 -22.35
N ILE A 146 2.94 -0.50 -22.45
CA ILE A 146 1.74 -1.09 -21.86
C ILE A 146 0.85 -1.51 -23.02
N THR A 147 0.59 -2.80 -23.16
CA THR A 147 -0.20 -3.36 -24.28
C THR A 147 -1.39 -4.14 -23.76
N THR A 148 -2.53 -4.03 -24.44
CA THR A 148 -3.74 -4.81 -24.17
C THR A 148 -4.51 -5.12 -25.45
N SER A 149 -5.43 -6.08 -25.35
CA SER A 149 -6.48 -6.31 -26.36
C SER A 149 -7.87 -5.86 -25.88
N ARG A 150 -7.95 -5.23 -24.70
CA ARG A 150 -9.10 -4.47 -24.19
C ARG A 150 -9.23 -3.14 -24.93
N SER A 151 -10.13 -2.27 -24.51
CA SER A 151 -10.36 -0.96 -25.15
C SER A 151 -9.20 0.04 -24.97
N ILE A 152 -9.10 1.05 -25.86
CA ILE A 152 -8.22 2.22 -25.66
C ILE A 152 -8.62 2.94 -24.37
N TYR A 153 -9.91 3.02 -24.10
CA TYR A 153 -10.47 3.60 -22.88
C TYR A 153 -9.82 3.01 -21.62
N GLU A 154 -9.85 1.70 -21.46
CA GLU A 154 -9.25 1.04 -20.30
C GLU A 154 -7.73 1.15 -20.31
N LEU A 155 -7.06 1.03 -21.46
CA LEU A 155 -5.61 1.22 -21.58
C LEU A 155 -5.18 2.59 -21.03
N LEU A 156 -5.86 3.66 -21.40
CA LEU A 156 -5.54 5.01 -20.92
C LEU A 156 -5.77 5.14 -19.41
N HIS A 157 -6.79 4.48 -18.86
CA HIS A 157 -7.01 4.46 -17.41
C HIS A 157 -5.95 3.65 -16.67
N VAL A 158 -5.50 2.49 -17.19
CA VAL A 158 -4.38 1.73 -16.63
C VAL A 158 -3.10 2.56 -16.63
N VAL A 159 -2.77 3.22 -17.75
CA VAL A 159 -1.61 4.12 -17.85
C VAL A 159 -1.73 5.25 -16.84
N CYS A 160 -2.91 5.86 -16.70
CA CYS A 160 -3.15 6.93 -15.71
C CYS A 160 -2.85 6.46 -14.28
N VAL A 161 -3.42 5.33 -13.86
CA VAL A 161 -3.24 4.82 -12.50
C VAL A 161 -1.77 4.45 -12.27
N LEU A 162 -1.13 3.74 -13.21
CA LEU A 162 0.28 3.36 -13.06
C LEU A 162 1.21 4.57 -12.98
N CYS A 163 1.10 5.51 -13.93
CA CYS A 163 1.95 6.70 -13.94
C CYS A 163 1.72 7.58 -12.70
N LEU A 164 0.50 7.64 -12.15
CA LEU A 164 0.27 8.31 -10.86
C LEU A 164 1.08 7.66 -9.73
N PHE A 165 1.06 6.33 -9.61
CA PHE A 165 1.87 5.62 -8.61
C PHE A 165 3.37 5.83 -8.81
N LEU A 166 3.85 5.76 -10.04
CA LEU A 166 5.26 6.02 -10.34
C LEU A 166 5.66 7.45 -9.97
N SER A 167 4.76 8.42 -10.19
CA SER A 167 5.03 9.82 -9.88
C SER A 167 5.14 10.08 -8.37
N MET A 168 4.51 9.26 -7.52
CA MET A 168 4.62 9.42 -6.06
C MET A 168 6.03 9.26 -5.49
N PHE A 169 6.80 8.37 -6.11
CA PHE A 169 8.17 8.06 -5.70
C PHE A 169 9.19 8.76 -6.61
N GLY A 170 8.71 9.62 -7.51
CA GLY A 170 9.55 10.55 -8.24
C GLY A 170 10.09 11.64 -7.34
N GLU A 171 11.01 12.43 -7.89
CA GLU A 171 11.59 13.58 -7.20
C GLU A 171 10.69 14.82 -7.31
N GLU A 172 9.65 14.76 -8.15
CA GLU A 172 8.82 15.90 -8.49
C GLU A 172 7.66 16.13 -7.53
N TYR A 173 7.38 17.41 -7.29
CA TYR A 173 6.21 17.82 -6.53
C TYR A 173 4.91 17.57 -7.31
N ILE A 174 3.95 16.92 -6.65
CA ILE A 174 2.60 16.69 -7.17
C ILE A 174 1.60 17.15 -6.13
N ASP A 175 0.79 18.14 -6.51
CA ASP A 175 -0.39 18.50 -5.74
C ASP A 175 -1.49 17.45 -5.95
N ILE A 176 -1.69 16.58 -4.95
CA ILE A 176 -2.81 15.64 -4.93
C ILE A 176 -4.04 16.37 -4.35
N SER A 177 -4.66 17.16 -5.21
CA SER A 177 -5.95 17.81 -4.94
C SER A 177 -7.11 16.83 -5.00
N ASP A 178 -8.26 17.22 -4.44
CA ASP A 178 -9.48 16.40 -4.50
C ASP A 178 -9.93 16.14 -5.95
N SER A 179 -9.78 17.12 -6.84
CA SER A 179 -10.14 16.95 -8.26
C SER A 179 -9.29 15.90 -8.98
N ILE A 180 -8.03 15.76 -8.56
CA ILE A 180 -7.12 14.71 -9.02
C ILE A 180 -7.61 13.37 -8.47
N LEU A 181 -7.91 13.29 -7.17
CA LEU A 181 -8.43 12.07 -6.56
C LEU A 181 -9.72 11.58 -7.24
N ASP A 182 -10.67 12.47 -7.51
CA ASP A 182 -11.92 12.14 -8.24
C ASP A 182 -11.60 11.50 -9.61
N LYS A 183 -10.65 12.07 -10.36
CA LYS A 183 -10.25 11.54 -11.68
C LYS A 183 -9.64 10.14 -11.59
N TYR A 184 -8.76 9.91 -10.62
CA TYR A 184 -8.06 8.62 -10.49
C TYR A 184 -8.92 7.56 -9.82
N MET A 185 -9.87 7.94 -8.96
CA MET A 185 -10.86 7.02 -8.42
C MET A 185 -11.77 6.48 -9.52
N LYS A 186 -12.25 7.36 -10.42
CA LYS A 186 -12.90 6.92 -11.66
C LYS A 186 -12.03 5.94 -12.43
N SER A 187 -10.73 6.20 -12.55
CA SER A 187 -9.82 5.32 -13.28
C SER A 187 -9.67 3.94 -12.64
N LEU A 188 -9.62 3.86 -11.31
CA LEU A 188 -9.62 2.58 -10.58
C LEU A 188 -10.89 1.77 -10.84
N ASN A 189 -12.04 2.44 -10.89
CA ASN A 189 -13.33 1.78 -11.12
C ASN A 189 -13.50 1.33 -12.57
N VAL A 190 -13.02 2.11 -13.53
CA VAL A 190 -13.08 1.75 -14.95
C VAL A 190 -12.27 0.49 -15.24
N ILE A 191 -11.07 0.38 -14.69
CA ILE A 191 -10.22 -0.81 -14.89
C ILE A 191 -10.63 -1.97 -13.97
N ASP A 192 -11.72 -1.80 -13.22
CA ASP A 192 -12.16 -2.65 -12.11
C ASP A 192 -10.97 -3.17 -11.30
N ALA A 193 -10.16 -2.24 -10.78
CA ALA A 193 -8.87 -2.56 -10.19
C ALA A 193 -9.02 -3.61 -9.06
N PRO A 194 -8.14 -4.60 -8.95
CA PRO A 194 -8.16 -5.54 -7.83
C PRO A 194 -7.75 -4.85 -6.52
N PHE A 195 -8.09 -5.49 -5.40
CA PHE A 195 -7.82 -5.10 -4.03
C PHE A 195 -6.42 -4.50 -3.87
N TYR A 196 -5.38 -5.17 -4.35
CA TYR A 196 -4.02 -4.70 -4.11
C TYR A 196 -3.73 -3.32 -4.73
N ILE A 197 -4.20 -3.08 -5.95
CA ILE A 197 -4.03 -1.76 -6.60
C ILE A 197 -4.86 -0.70 -5.86
N ARG A 198 -6.07 -1.06 -5.42
CA ARG A 198 -6.93 -0.17 -4.62
C ARG A 198 -6.34 0.12 -3.25
N SER A 199 -5.77 -0.86 -2.56
CA SER A 199 -5.17 -0.71 -1.24
C SER A 199 -3.90 0.13 -1.29
N LEU A 200 -3.09 -0.03 -2.35
CA LEU A 200 -2.00 0.89 -2.64
C LEU A 200 -2.53 2.32 -2.82
N PHE A 201 -3.64 2.53 -3.54
CA PHE A 201 -4.19 3.87 -3.72
C PHE A 201 -4.65 4.48 -2.39
N VAL A 202 -5.44 3.73 -1.61
CA VAL A 202 -5.96 4.16 -0.30
C VAL A 202 -4.82 4.53 0.64
N ARG A 203 -3.82 3.66 0.78
CA ARG A 203 -2.69 3.88 1.70
C ARG A 203 -1.87 5.11 1.34
N ASN A 204 -1.72 5.38 0.05
CA ASN A 204 -0.81 6.38 -0.46
C ASN A 204 -1.44 7.76 -0.65
N PHE A 205 -2.70 7.81 -1.10
CA PHE A 205 -3.36 9.07 -1.47
C PHE A 205 -4.45 9.49 -0.48
N LEU A 206 -4.99 8.59 0.34
CA LEU A 206 -6.02 8.87 1.34
C LEU A 206 -5.44 8.90 2.76
N SER A 207 -4.36 9.67 2.93
CA SER A 207 -3.58 9.74 4.18
C SER A 207 -4.29 10.44 5.34
N SER A 208 -5.32 11.26 5.07
CA SER A 208 -6.13 11.92 6.10
C SER A 208 -7.46 11.22 6.32
N ARG A 209 -7.97 11.25 7.56
CA ARG A 209 -9.24 10.60 7.92
C ARG A 209 -10.41 11.20 7.12
N GLU A 210 -10.36 12.50 6.86
CA GLU A 210 -11.36 13.21 6.06
C GLU A 210 -11.40 12.67 4.62
N ARG A 211 -10.24 12.64 3.93
CA ARG A 211 -10.15 12.09 2.56
C ARG A 211 -10.52 10.62 2.52
N PHE A 212 -10.02 9.84 3.47
CA PHE A 212 -10.39 8.44 3.58
C PHE A 212 -11.90 8.25 3.66
N ASN A 213 -12.57 8.94 4.60
CA ASN A 213 -14.03 8.84 4.75
C ASN A 213 -14.79 9.31 3.50
N LYS A 214 -14.31 10.37 2.83
CA LYS A 214 -14.92 10.89 1.60
C LYS A 214 -14.88 9.87 0.45
N TYR A 215 -13.75 9.20 0.28
CA TYR A 215 -13.48 8.35 -0.89
C TYR A 215 -13.65 6.86 -0.64
N LYS A 216 -13.86 6.43 0.60
CA LYS A 216 -13.92 5.02 1.00
C LYS A 216 -14.87 4.18 0.15
N VAL A 217 -16.13 4.61 0.04
CA VAL A 217 -17.18 3.85 -0.68
C VAL A 217 -16.78 3.64 -2.14
N GLU A 218 -16.21 4.67 -2.77
CA GLU A 218 -15.78 4.59 -4.16
C GLU A 218 -14.52 3.72 -4.32
N ALA A 219 -13.60 3.76 -3.35
CA ALA A 219 -12.41 2.90 -3.33
C ALA A 219 -12.78 1.42 -3.16
N GLU A 220 -13.82 1.11 -2.37
CA GLU A 220 -14.34 -0.24 -2.13
C GLU A 220 -15.15 -0.80 -3.32
N SER A 221 -15.62 0.07 -4.23
CA SER A 221 -16.52 -0.31 -5.32
C SER A 221 -15.81 -1.11 -6.42
N THR A 222 -16.00 -2.43 -6.43
CA THR A 222 -15.54 -3.35 -7.49
C THR A 222 -16.58 -4.42 -7.78
N SER A 223 -16.56 -5.01 -8.98
CA SER A 223 -17.43 -6.14 -9.32
C SER A 223 -16.86 -7.50 -8.88
N ARG A 224 -15.60 -7.53 -8.39
CA ARG A 224 -14.84 -8.76 -8.15
C ARG A 224 -15.19 -9.46 -6.83
N TYR A 225 -15.38 -8.69 -5.76
CA TYR A 225 -15.55 -9.16 -4.38
C TYR A 225 -15.94 -7.99 -3.46
N ASP A 226 -16.35 -8.28 -2.23
CA ASP A 226 -16.64 -7.25 -1.24
C ASP A 226 -15.35 -6.77 -0.57
N ILE A 227 -15.02 -5.47 -0.69
CA ILE A 227 -13.84 -4.86 -0.06
C ILE A 227 -14.29 -4.01 1.12
N ARG A 228 -13.56 -4.13 2.24
CA ARG A 228 -13.69 -3.24 3.39
C ARG A 228 -12.33 -2.67 3.77
N PHE A 229 -12.09 -1.39 3.48
CA PHE A 229 -10.92 -0.67 3.94
C PHE A 229 -11.11 -0.13 5.36
N ASP A 230 -10.01 -0.09 6.12
CA ASP A 230 -9.91 0.72 7.35
C ASP A 230 -8.83 1.79 7.19
N PHE A 231 -8.90 2.83 7.99
CA PHE A 231 -8.00 3.97 7.86
C PHE A 231 -6.58 3.63 8.35
N GLY A 232 -5.58 4.03 7.56
CA GLY A 232 -4.17 3.79 7.84
C GLY A 232 -3.69 2.43 7.34
N GLY A 233 -2.41 2.13 7.54
CA GLY A 233 -1.87 0.81 7.19
C GLY A 233 -2.23 -0.26 8.24
N THR A 234 -2.07 -1.53 7.89
CA THR A 234 -2.40 -2.69 8.74
C THR A 234 -1.81 -2.58 10.16
N ALA A 235 -0.55 -2.15 10.30
CA ALA A 235 0.05 -1.94 11.62
C ALA A 235 -0.67 -0.86 12.45
N PHE A 236 -1.11 0.23 11.81
CA PHE A 236 -1.87 1.29 12.48
C PHE A 236 -3.27 0.81 12.85
N GLN A 237 -3.95 0.12 11.94
CA GLN A 237 -5.28 -0.47 12.17
C GLN A 237 -5.23 -1.44 13.36
N ARG A 238 -4.20 -2.29 13.43
CA ARG A 238 -3.94 -3.20 14.56
C ARG A 238 -3.69 -2.45 15.86
N ARG A 239 -2.80 -1.47 15.90
CA ARG A 239 -2.56 -0.66 17.11
C ARG A 239 -3.82 0.08 17.57
N SER A 240 -4.61 0.60 16.64
CA SER A 240 -5.91 1.21 16.95
C SER A 240 -6.86 0.21 17.59
N TYR A 241 -6.99 -0.99 17.00
CA TYR A 241 -7.83 -2.06 17.53
C TYR A 241 -7.41 -2.48 18.95
N ILE A 242 -6.12 -2.77 19.15
CA ILE A 242 -5.57 -3.17 20.46
C ILE A 242 -5.76 -2.05 21.48
N GLY A 243 -5.50 -0.80 21.10
CA GLY A 243 -5.74 0.34 21.97
C GLY A 243 -7.20 0.46 22.41
N ASN A 244 -8.18 0.17 21.54
CA ASN A 244 -9.59 0.16 21.91
C ASN A 244 -10.00 -1.06 22.74
N ALA A 245 -9.26 -2.17 22.63
CA ALA A 245 -9.49 -3.38 23.41
C ALA A 245 -8.88 -3.29 24.82
N LEU A 246 -7.97 -2.35 25.09
CA LEU A 246 -7.34 -2.15 26.39
C LEU A 246 -8.06 -1.06 27.21
N ARG A 247 -8.10 -1.22 28.53
CA ARG A 247 -8.73 -0.25 29.45
C ARG A 247 -7.77 0.82 29.96
N PHE A 248 -6.46 0.62 29.82
CA PHE A 248 -5.41 1.51 30.33
C PHE A 248 -5.52 1.83 31.83
N ASN A 249 -5.94 0.85 32.64
CA ASN A 249 -6.14 1.01 34.08
C ASN A 249 -5.26 0.09 34.95
N LYS A 250 -4.22 -0.49 34.35
CA LYS A 250 -3.23 -1.35 34.99
C LYS A 250 -1.98 -1.43 34.12
N ALA A 251 -0.93 -2.09 34.60
CA ALA A 251 0.29 -2.26 33.83
C ALA A 251 0.07 -3.11 32.56
N ILE A 252 0.85 -2.82 31.51
CA ILE A 252 0.83 -3.58 30.25
C ILE A 252 2.16 -4.29 30.06
N VAL A 253 2.13 -5.56 29.68
CA VAL A 253 3.28 -6.32 29.19
C VAL A 253 3.22 -6.42 27.67
N ASP A 254 4.23 -5.91 26.99
CA ASP A 254 4.37 -5.87 25.54
C ASP A 254 5.53 -6.78 25.11
N ILE A 255 5.20 -7.97 24.64
CA ILE A 255 6.16 -8.99 24.24
C ILE A 255 6.41 -8.86 22.74
N GLY A 256 7.67 -8.63 22.37
CA GLY A 256 8.07 -8.26 21.01
C GLY A 256 7.82 -6.78 20.73
N CYS A 257 8.22 -5.90 21.65
CA CYS A 257 7.89 -4.47 21.55
C CYS A 257 8.57 -3.74 20.38
N GLY A 258 9.61 -4.35 19.79
CA GLY A 258 10.44 -3.79 18.73
C GLY A 258 10.97 -2.41 19.11
N GLU A 259 10.94 -1.47 18.16
CA GLU A 259 11.36 -0.08 18.40
C GLU A 259 10.31 0.79 19.12
N GLY A 260 9.33 0.19 19.81
CA GLY A 260 8.37 0.88 20.68
C GLY A 260 7.16 1.44 19.95
N TYR A 261 6.71 0.78 18.88
CA TYR A 261 5.55 1.21 18.10
C TYR A 261 4.25 1.27 18.92
N TYR A 262 4.10 0.33 19.87
CA TYR A 262 3.03 0.29 20.87
C TYR A 262 3.46 0.93 22.19
N ALA A 263 4.66 0.60 22.68
CA ALA A 263 5.17 1.07 23.96
C ALA A 263 5.05 2.58 24.17
N LEU A 264 5.57 3.39 23.24
CA LEU A 264 5.57 4.85 23.40
C LEU A 264 4.16 5.47 23.48
N PRO A 265 3.23 5.22 22.53
CA PRO A 265 1.90 5.80 22.61
C PRO A 265 1.00 5.20 23.69
N PHE A 266 1.23 3.95 24.14
CA PHE A 266 0.41 3.32 25.17
C PHE A 266 0.89 3.67 26.57
N ALA A 267 2.20 3.70 26.81
CA ALA A 267 2.76 4.14 28.08
C ALA A 267 2.35 5.58 28.43
N GLY A 268 2.30 6.48 27.43
CA GLY A 268 1.81 7.86 27.60
C GLY A 268 0.32 7.98 27.97
N LYS A 269 -0.45 6.89 27.94
CA LYS A 269 -1.86 6.84 28.39
C LYS A 269 -2.03 6.16 29.76
N LEU A 270 -0.95 5.64 30.33
CA LEU A 270 -0.95 4.84 31.55
C LEU A 270 -0.34 5.63 32.70
N GLU A 271 -0.98 5.53 33.86
CA GLU A 271 -0.36 5.91 35.15
C GLU A 271 0.49 4.76 35.74
N HIS A 272 0.37 3.56 35.17
CA HIS A 272 1.07 2.34 35.60
C HIS A 272 2.30 2.04 34.73
N SER A 273 3.10 1.07 35.15
CA SER A 273 4.25 0.56 34.41
C SER A 273 3.86 0.00 33.04
N TYR A 274 4.71 0.23 32.04
CA TYR A 274 4.67 -0.44 30.75
C TYR A 274 5.92 -1.31 30.60
N TYR A 275 5.75 -2.62 30.65
CA TYR A 275 6.81 -3.60 30.54
C TYR A 275 7.04 -3.95 29.07
N ALA A 276 8.10 -3.41 28.48
CA ALA A 276 8.46 -3.61 27.08
C ALA A 276 9.56 -4.67 26.98
N ILE A 277 9.27 -5.77 26.29
CA ILE A 277 10.13 -6.95 26.22
C ILE A 277 10.51 -7.22 24.75
N ASP A 278 11.79 -7.34 24.47
CA ASP A 278 12.29 -7.75 23.14
C ASP A 278 13.63 -8.47 23.27
N LEU A 279 13.89 -9.44 22.39
CA LEU A 279 15.18 -10.14 22.34
C LEU A 279 16.27 -9.27 21.66
N ASN A 280 15.87 -8.28 20.88
CA ASN A 280 16.78 -7.38 20.17
C ASN A 280 17.16 -6.18 21.05
N GLU A 281 18.37 -6.22 21.60
CA GLU A 281 18.91 -5.14 22.45
C GLU A 281 18.98 -3.78 21.73
N GLU A 282 19.28 -3.76 20.42
CA GLU A 282 19.32 -2.51 19.65
C GLU A 282 17.93 -1.86 19.57
N SER A 283 16.88 -2.68 19.42
CA SER A 283 15.50 -2.20 19.43
C SER A 283 15.12 -1.61 20.80
N LEU A 284 15.51 -2.25 21.90
CA LEU A 284 15.29 -1.73 23.25
C LEU A 284 16.02 -0.40 23.49
N GLU A 285 17.25 -0.25 23.01
CA GLU A 285 17.99 1.02 23.11
C GLU A 285 17.28 2.14 22.30
N VAL A 286 16.70 1.81 21.15
CA VAL A 286 15.86 2.74 20.39
C VAL A 286 14.62 3.15 21.20
N VAL A 287 13.95 2.21 21.88
CA VAL A 287 12.81 2.51 22.77
C VAL A 287 13.25 3.47 23.87
N LYS A 288 14.33 3.15 24.58
CA LYS A 288 14.88 3.96 25.68
C LYS A 288 15.12 5.40 25.23
N ARG A 289 15.87 5.60 24.14
CA ARG A 289 16.16 6.93 23.58
C ARG A 289 14.89 7.68 23.18
N LYS A 290 13.92 7.01 22.55
CA LYS A 290 12.64 7.61 22.16
C LYS A 290 11.80 7.97 23.39
N ALA A 291 11.83 7.16 24.45
CA ALA A 291 11.12 7.40 25.70
C ALA A 291 11.70 8.62 26.44
N GLU A 292 13.02 8.72 26.57
CA GLU A 292 13.73 9.88 27.12
C GLU A 292 13.39 11.17 26.36
N THR A 293 13.44 11.12 25.03
CA THR A 293 13.10 12.28 24.17
C THR A 293 11.65 12.74 24.33
N LYS A 294 10.73 11.81 24.59
CA LYS A 294 9.29 12.08 24.77
C LYS A 294 8.89 12.27 26.23
N GLN A 295 9.85 12.20 27.17
CA GLN A 295 9.62 12.26 28.61
C GLN A 295 8.59 11.21 29.10
N VAL A 296 8.68 10.00 28.56
CA VAL A 296 7.87 8.85 28.99
C VAL A 296 8.69 8.02 29.97
N GLU A 297 8.38 8.14 31.26
CA GLU A 297 9.21 7.58 32.35
C GLU A 297 8.75 6.21 32.86
N ASN A 298 7.53 5.78 32.51
CA ASN A 298 6.91 4.56 33.02
C ASN A 298 7.22 3.31 32.18
N ILE A 299 8.17 3.35 31.24
CA ILE A 299 8.57 2.18 30.45
C ILE A 299 9.73 1.46 31.15
N ALA A 300 9.53 0.18 31.47
CA ALA A 300 10.56 -0.72 31.95
C ALA A 300 10.92 -1.74 30.86
N LEU A 301 12.21 -1.88 30.55
CA LEU A 301 12.72 -2.68 29.44
C LEU A 301 13.30 -4.02 29.92
N PHE A 302 12.97 -5.10 29.23
CA PHE A 302 13.51 -6.44 29.51
C PHE A 302 13.97 -7.13 28.23
N GLY A 303 15.13 -7.80 28.30
CA GLY A 303 15.70 -8.55 27.17
C GLY A 303 15.04 -9.91 26.89
N SER A 304 14.16 -10.40 27.77
CA SER A 304 13.44 -11.66 27.57
C SER A 304 12.25 -11.77 28.52
N VAL A 305 11.33 -12.69 28.22
CA VAL A 305 10.22 -13.02 29.13
C VAL A 305 10.73 -13.62 30.44
N ASP A 306 11.78 -14.44 30.41
CA ASP A 306 12.38 -15.00 31.63
C ASP A 306 12.95 -13.90 32.53
N HIS A 307 13.68 -12.93 31.97
CA HIS A 307 14.21 -11.81 32.72
C HIS A 307 13.10 -10.92 33.31
N PHE A 308 12.00 -10.75 32.59
CA PHE A 308 10.82 -10.09 33.15
C PHE A 308 10.22 -10.88 34.32
N LEU A 309 10.06 -12.20 34.19
CA LEU A 309 9.47 -13.05 35.23
C LEU A 309 10.30 -13.07 36.52
N ASP A 310 11.63 -12.95 36.44
CA ASP A 310 12.51 -12.84 37.61
C ASP A 310 12.23 -11.58 38.46
N ALA A 311 11.79 -10.49 37.82
CA ALA A 311 11.44 -9.23 38.48
C ALA A 311 9.94 -9.06 38.73
N TYR A 312 9.10 -9.90 38.10
CA TYR A 312 7.65 -9.77 38.13
C TYR A 312 7.09 -10.19 39.50
N ASN A 313 6.32 -9.29 40.11
CA ASN A 313 5.78 -9.45 41.45
C ASN A 313 4.37 -10.09 41.49
N GLY A 314 3.82 -10.51 40.35
CA GLY A 314 2.48 -11.08 40.25
C GLY A 314 1.34 -10.06 40.18
N GLU A 315 1.61 -8.77 39.92
CA GLU A 315 0.55 -7.76 39.75
C GLU A 315 -0.36 -8.07 38.55
N ALA A 316 -1.62 -7.65 38.61
CA ALA A 316 -2.55 -7.83 37.50
C ALA A 316 -2.17 -6.95 36.30
N VAL A 317 -2.00 -7.55 35.12
CA VAL A 317 -1.58 -6.85 33.89
C VAL A 317 -2.53 -7.11 32.72
N ASP A 318 -2.43 -6.31 31.67
CA ASP A 318 -2.85 -6.73 30.33
C ASP A 318 -1.59 -7.10 29.52
N VAL A 319 -1.66 -8.10 28.65
CA VAL A 319 -0.53 -8.57 27.84
C VAL A 319 -0.86 -8.40 26.36
N ILE A 320 0.10 -7.90 25.59
CA ILE A 320 0.04 -7.86 24.13
C ILE A 320 1.22 -8.65 23.54
N LEU A 321 0.93 -9.46 22.53
CA LEU A 321 1.88 -10.28 21.78
C LEU A 321 1.52 -10.18 20.30
N THR A 322 2.05 -9.14 19.64
CA THR A 322 1.56 -8.73 18.31
C THR A 322 2.59 -9.00 17.23
N GLU A 323 2.29 -9.90 16.28
CA GLU A 323 3.21 -10.28 15.20
C GLU A 323 4.57 -10.78 15.69
N VAL A 324 4.53 -11.80 16.56
CA VAL A 324 5.75 -12.37 17.18
C VAL A 324 5.81 -13.87 16.95
N ILE A 325 4.67 -14.54 17.10
CA ILE A 325 4.59 -16.01 17.13
C ILE A 325 4.93 -16.65 15.78
N GLU A 326 4.70 -15.93 14.67
CA GLU A 326 5.02 -16.38 13.31
C GLU A 326 6.53 -16.32 13.01
N HIS A 327 7.32 -15.58 13.78
CA HIS A 327 8.78 -15.47 13.60
C HIS A 327 9.56 -16.61 14.28
N MET A 328 8.86 -17.53 14.95
CA MET A 328 9.43 -18.70 15.63
C MET A 328 8.70 -20.00 15.22
N PRO A 329 9.33 -21.17 15.34
CA PRO A 329 8.66 -22.45 15.09
C PRO A 329 7.39 -22.63 15.94
N GLU A 330 6.40 -23.34 15.42
CA GLU A 330 5.08 -23.50 16.07
C GLU A 330 5.17 -24.02 17.52
N GLU A 331 6.07 -24.97 17.79
CA GLU A 331 6.31 -25.52 19.13
C GLU A 331 6.91 -24.49 20.11
N GLU A 332 7.73 -23.57 19.61
CA GLU A 332 8.30 -22.50 20.41
C GLU A 332 7.25 -21.44 20.73
N ALA A 333 6.45 -21.05 19.75
CA ALA A 333 5.30 -20.18 19.96
C ALA A 333 4.32 -20.78 20.99
N ALA A 334 4.05 -22.08 20.90
CA ALA A 334 3.20 -22.78 21.85
C ALA A 334 3.77 -22.75 23.27
N ARG A 335 5.09 -22.96 23.44
CA ARG A 335 5.75 -22.86 24.75
C ARG A 335 5.67 -21.45 25.33
N LEU A 336 5.92 -20.43 24.51
CA LEU A 336 5.83 -19.02 24.92
C LEU A 336 4.42 -18.68 25.41
N ILE A 337 3.39 -19.03 24.65
CA ILE A 337 1.99 -18.79 25.03
C ILE A 337 1.64 -19.50 26.35
N ARG A 338 2.05 -20.76 26.52
CA ARG A 338 1.83 -21.51 27.77
C ARG A 338 2.56 -20.88 28.96
N GLN A 339 3.79 -20.41 28.75
CA GLN A 339 4.57 -19.71 29.76
C GLN A 339 3.85 -18.43 30.23
N ILE A 340 3.32 -17.64 29.30
CA ILE A 340 2.52 -16.44 29.61
C ILE A 340 1.26 -16.83 30.39
N CYS A 341 0.52 -17.83 29.91
CA CYS A 341 -0.72 -18.32 30.55
C CYS A 341 -0.53 -18.78 32.00
N ARG A 342 0.61 -19.42 32.30
CA ARG A 342 0.89 -19.98 33.62
C ARG A 342 1.48 -18.97 34.60
N ASN A 343 2.37 -18.12 34.12
CA ASN A 343 3.25 -17.33 35.00
C ASN A 343 2.88 -15.85 35.07
N ILE A 344 2.01 -15.34 34.19
CA ILE A 344 1.59 -13.94 34.19
C ILE A 344 0.12 -13.84 34.63
N ALA A 345 -0.13 -13.00 35.64
CA ALA A 345 -1.48 -12.71 36.14
C ALA A 345 -2.16 -11.68 35.23
N PHE A 346 -2.53 -12.08 34.01
CA PHE A 346 -3.21 -11.19 33.08
C PHE A 346 -4.73 -11.24 33.20
N ASP A 347 -5.38 -10.09 32.95
CA ASP A 347 -6.83 -9.98 32.74
C ASP A 347 -7.20 -10.13 31.27
N ARG A 348 -6.32 -9.64 30.38
CA ARG A 348 -6.42 -9.79 28.92
C ARG A 348 -5.06 -10.12 28.33
N LEU A 349 -5.01 -11.17 27.53
CA LEU A 349 -3.90 -11.47 26.64
C LEU A 349 -4.39 -11.30 25.20
N ILE A 350 -3.81 -10.35 24.47
CA ILE A 350 -4.15 -10.07 23.07
C ILE A 350 -3.01 -10.55 22.19
N ILE A 351 -3.31 -11.50 21.32
CA ILE A 351 -2.35 -12.10 20.38
C ILE A 351 -2.78 -11.77 18.97
N THR A 352 -1.84 -11.36 18.11
CA THR A 352 -2.10 -11.20 16.67
C THR A 352 -1.03 -11.91 15.84
N THR A 353 -1.45 -12.36 14.66
CA THR A 353 -0.58 -12.96 13.65
C THR A 353 -1.19 -12.74 12.25
N PRO A 354 -0.39 -12.81 11.17
CA PRO A 354 -0.91 -12.73 9.80
C PRO A 354 -2.00 -13.77 9.51
N ASN A 355 -2.95 -13.40 8.66
CA ASN A 355 -3.95 -14.32 8.14
C ASN A 355 -3.57 -14.83 6.75
N ALA A 356 -3.14 -16.10 6.65
CA ALA A 356 -2.72 -16.67 5.36
C ALA A 356 -3.85 -16.74 4.34
N ASP A 357 -5.12 -16.83 4.77
CA ASP A 357 -6.29 -16.85 3.88
C ASP A 357 -6.38 -15.56 3.04
N PHE A 358 -5.77 -14.47 3.52
CA PHE A 358 -5.75 -13.18 2.82
C PHE A 358 -4.64 -13.06 1.77
N ASN A 359 -3.62 -13.94 1.79
CA ASN A 359 -2.42 -13.80 0.94
C ASN A 359 -2.72 -13.86 -0.56
N VAL A 360 -3.82 -14.52 -0.93
CA VAL A 360 -4.32 -14.58 -2.31
C VAL A 360 -4.63 -13.18 -2.88
N TYR A 361 -5.09 -12.24 -2.06
CA TYR A 361 -5.40 -10.87 -2.48
C TYR A 361 -4.15 -10.00 -2.70
N TYR A 362 -2.99 -10.44 -2.18
CA TYR A 362 -1.66 -9.93 -2.50
C TYR A 362 -0.99 -10.70 -3.67
N GLU A 363 -1.70 -11.69 -4.23
CA GLU A 363 -1.18 -12.71 -5.16
C GLU A 363 0.10 -13.40 -4.68
N LEU A 364 0.30 -13.52 -3.37
CA LEU A 364 1.48 -14.19 -2.80
C LEU A 364 1.31 -15.71 -2.87
N SER A 365 2.38 -16.41 -3.22
CA SER A 365 2.42 -17.89 -3.26
C SER A 365 3.05 -18.51 -2.00
N GLY A 366 3.42 -17.68 -1.02
CA GLY A 366 4.08 -18.09 0.22
C GLY A 366 3.74 -17.14 1.36
N PHE A 367 4.67 -16.99 2.30
CA PHE A 367 4.54 -16.06 3.40
C PHE A 367 4.64 -14.61 2.92
N ARG A 368 4.06 -13.69 3.70
CA ARG A 368 4.14 -12.24 3.48
C ARG A 368 5.54 -11.69 3.71
N HIS A 369 6.28 -12.30 4.62
CA HIS A 369 7.66 -11.94 4.91
C HIS A 369 8.55 -13.20 4.93
N ASP A 370 9.77 -13.04 4.43
CA ASP A 370 10.72 -14.14 4.25
C ASP A 370 11.22 -14.73 5.58
N ASP A 371 11.12 -13.97 6.67
CA ASP A 371 11.55 -14.37 8.00
C ASP A 371 10.47 -15.13 8.80
N HIS A 372 9.22 -15.16 8.32
CA HIS A 372 8.15 -15.96 8.91
C HIS A 372 8.49 -17.46 8.83
N LYS A 373 8.18 -18.18 9.90
CA LYS A 373 8.32 -19.64 10.00
C LYS A 373 7.05 -20.37 9.59
N TRP A 374 5.91 -19.72 9.76
CA TRP A 374 4.60 -20.23 9.38
C TRP A 374 3.62 -19.08 9.21
N GLU A 375 2.59 -19.28 8.40
CA GLU A 375 1.39 -18.44 8.36
C GLU A 375 0.18 -19.36 8.25
N MET A 376 -0.75 -19.23 9.19
CA MET A 376 -1.95 -20.07 9.23
C MET A 376 -3.15 -19.33 8.65
N GLY A 377 -4.04 -20.08 7.98
CA GLY A 377 -5.40 -19.62 7.74
C GLY A 377 -6.22 -19.64 9.03
N SER A 378 -7.38 -19.02 9.00
CA SER A 378 -8.26 -18.79 10.17
C SER A 378 -8.60 -20.08 10.90
N ASN A 379 -9.01 -21.12 10.17
CA ASN A 379 -9.37 -22.42 10.75
C ASN A 379 -8.16 -23.17 11.33
N ALA A 380 -6.98 -23.03 10.73
CA ALA A 380 -5.76 -23.66 11.22
C ALA A 380 -5.30 -22.99 12.52
N PHE A 381 -5.25 -21.65 12.54
CA PHE A 381 -4.89 -20.87 13.72
C PHE A 381 -5.83 -21.17 14.90
N GLN A 382 -7.15 -21.18 14.69
CA GLN A 382 -8.10 -21.46 15.77
C GLN A 382 -7.90 -22.86 16.39
N ARG A 383 -7.67 -23.88 15.56
CA ARG A 383 -7.42 -25.25 16.03
C ARG A 383 -6.10 -25.36 16.79
N TRP A 384 -5.02 -24.83 16.22
CA TRP A 384 -3.71 -24.78 16.86
C TRP A 384 -3.78 -24.05 18.20
N PHE A 385 -4.32 -22.84 18.19
CA PHE A 385 -4.40 -22.00 19.39
C PHE A 385 -5.21 -22.68 20.51
N ARG A 386 -6.33 -23.33 20.18
CA ARG A 386 -7.13 -24.08 21.15
C ARG A 386 -6.34 -25.22 21.79
N ALA A 387 -5.54 -25.96 21.01
CA ALA A 387 -4.70 -27.03 21.53
C ALA A 387 -3.54 -26.49 22.40
N VAL A 388 -3.02 -25.30 22.10
CA VAL A 388 -1.97 -24.66 22.91
C VAL A 388 -2.43 -24.36 24.34
N ILE A 389 -3.69 -23.92 24.49
CA ILE A 389 -4.25 -23.45 25.77
C ILE A 389 -5.20 -24.46 26.46
N GLU A 390 -5.35 -25.68 25.93
CA GLU A 390 -6.39 -26.63 26.34
C GLU A 390 -6.38 -26.95 27.84
N GLU A 391 -5.20 -26.94 28.47
CA GLU A 391 -5.00 -27.28 29.88
C GLU A 391 -5.37 -26.13 30.85
N GLU A 392 -5.65 -24.92 30.33
CA GLU A 392 -5.83 -23.72 31.15
C GLU A 392 -7.32 -23.29 31.19
N PRO A 393 -7.85 -22.81 32.34
CA PRO A 393 -9.23 -22.36 32.47
C PRO A 393 -9.43 -20.96 31.85
N LEU A 394 -9.29 -20.89 30.53
CA LEU A 394 -9.32 -19.64 29.76
C LEU A 394 -10.55 -19.58 28.85
N ASP A 395 -11.04 -18.36 28.64
CA ASP A 395 -12.01 -18.00 27.62
C ASP A 395 -11.29 -17.31 26.47
N VAL A 396 -11.68 -17.65 25.23
CA VAL A 396 -11.05 -17.13 24.02
C VAL A 396 -12.10 -16.49 23.11
N GLN A 397 -11.83 -15.26 22.72
CA GLN A 397 -12.51 -14.58 21.63
C GLN A 397 -11.53 -14.43 20.45
N TYR A 398 -11.83 -15.07 19.33
CA TYR A 398 -11.07 -14.84 18.10
C TYR A 398 -11.44 -13.50 17.48
N ILE A 399 -10.42 -12.82 16.94
CA ILE A 399 -10.53 -11.47 16.38
C ILE A 399 -9.89 -11.43 14.99
N ALA A 400 -10.31 -10.46 14.19
CA ALA A 400 -9.77 -10.17 12.88
C ALA A 400 -9.62 -8.64 12.74
N VAL A 401 -8.54 -8.19 12.10
CA VAL A 401 -8.15 -6.77 12.08
C VAL A 401 -7.60 -6.36 10.72
N GLY A 402 -7.90 -5.12 10.35
CA GLY A 402 -7.39 -4.43 9.17
C GLY A 402 -8.30 -4.52 7.95
N ASP A 403 -7.73 -4.25 6.78
CA ASP A 403 -8.48 -4.33 5.52
C ASP A 403 -9.07 -5.74 5.32
N GLY A 404 -10.25 -5.80 4.71
CA GLY A 404 -11.03 -7.00 4.48
C GLY A 404 -11.42 -7.21 3.02
N VAL A 405 -11.43 -8.47 2.60
CA VAL A 405 -11.99 -8.90 1.31
C VAL A 405 -12.80 -10.18 1.53
N ASP A 406 -14.05 -10.20 1.08
CA ASP A 406 -15.01 -11.31 1.27
C ASP A 406 -15.09 -11.81 2.73
N GLY A 407 -15.04 -10.87 3.68
CA GLY A 407 -15.06 -11.17 5.12
C GLY A 407 -13.75 -11.67 5.73
N VAL A 408 -12.71 -11.88 4.93
CA VAL A 408 -11.35 -12.23 5.38
C VAL A 408 -10.56 -10.95 5.63
N GLN A 409 -9.94 -10.78 6.80
CA GLN A 409 -9.09 -9.60 7.08
C GLN A 409 -7.61 -9.93 7.11
N THR A 410 -6.78 -8.90 6.89
CA THR A 410 -5.32 -9.01 6.82
C THR A 410 -4.68 -9.66 8.06
N THR A 411 -5.17 -9.37 9.26
CA THR A 411 -4.62 -9.91 10.51
C THR A 411 -5.70 -10.69 11.26
N GLN A 412 -5.30 -11.76 11.91
CA GLN A 412 -6.13 -12.54 12.82
C GLN A 412 -5.52 -12.55 14.22
N GLY A 413 -6.28 -13.02 15.20
CA GLY A 413 -5.79 -13.07 16.57
C GLY A 413 -6.77 -13.67 17.56
N ALA A 414 -6.40 -13.57 18.83
CA ALA A 414 -7.21 -14.00 19.96
C ALA A 414 -7.09 -13.00 21.11
N ILE A 415 -8.22 -12.75 21.78
CA ILE A 415 -8.27 -12.11 23.10
C ILE A 415 -8.60 -13.22 24.09
N VAL A 416 -7.71 -13.41 25.06
CA VAL A 416 -7.79 -14.46 26.07
C VAL A 416 -8.01 -13.85 27.44
N GLN A 417 -8.93 -14.42 28.21
CA GLN A 417 -9.25 -14.00 29.58
C GLN A 417 -9.35 -15.23 30.49
N ARG A 418 -9.10 -15.06 31.78
CA ARG A 418 -9.31 -16.14 32.75
C ARG A 418 -10.80 -16.34 33.02
N ARG A 419 -11.26 -17.60 33.06
CA ARG A 419 -12.66 -17.92 33.41
C ARG A 419 -12.98 -17.47 34.83
N GLY A 420 -14.04 -16.69 34.97
CA GLY A 420 -14.55 -16.24 36.27
C GLY A 420 -13.82 -15.04 36.90
N ALA A 421 -13.02 -14.31 36.11
CA ALA A 421 -12.36 -13.05 36.50
C ALA A 421 -13.29 -11.82 36.37
#